data_AF-A0A847YVN9-F1
#
_entry.id   AF-A0A847YVN9-F1
#
_cell.length_a   1.000
_cell.length_b   1.000
_cell.length_c   1.000
_cell.angle_alpha   90.00
_cell.angle_beta   90.00
_cell.angle_gamma   90.00
#
_symmetry.space_group_name_H-M   'P 1'
#
loop_
_entity.id
_entity.type
_entity.pdbx_description
1 polymer ?
#
loop_
_entity_poly.entity_id
_entity_poly.type
_entity_poly.pdbx_seq_one_letter_code
_entity_poly.pdbx_strand_id
1 'polypeptide(L)'
;MIWRDPIYDRTQADIDYAIAKITEWKRLITRGERVNVIELKGCLNLSDITRIEDNIKYLSDTLNALGYNSHIFYKTWAIDGLPDINDVRRILNNVLEIIESYHQPNDVPFIPNSLLTYQDVNSLELNLFKIKQMIDLMIMSFPKSGKLTSNGLHILPMRR
;
A
#
# COMPACT_ATOMS: atom_id res chain seq x y z
N MET A 1 4.72 5.34 -11.43
CA MET A 1 5.04 5.80 -10.06
C MET A 1 6.27 5.07 -9.55
N ILE A 2 6.85 5.51 -8.42
CA ILE A 2 7.99 4.83 -7.79
C ILE A 2 7.46 4.05 -6.58
N TRP A 3 7.91 2.81 -6.42
CA TRP A 3 7.60 2.01 -5.23
C TRP A 3 8.21 2.64 -3.98
N ARG A 4 7.43 2.71 -2.90
CA ARG A 4 7.85 3.22 -1.59
C ARG A 4 7.62 2.13 -0.54
N ASP A 5 8.63 1.83 0.27
CA ASP A 5 8.53 0.74 1.24
C ASP A 5 7.38 0.95 2.22
N PRO A 6 6.38 0.04 2.27
CA PRO A 6 5.24 0.18 3.15
C PRO A 6 5.64 0.06 4.63
N ILE A 7 4.90 0.75 5.49
CA ILE A 7 5.06 0.64 6.95
C ILE A 7 3.91 -0.22 7.45
N TYR A 8 4.18 -1.41 7.97
CA TYR A 8 3.12 -2.31 8.47
C TYR A 8 3.40 -2.83 9.88
N ASP A 9 4.34 -2.21 10.57
CA ASP A 9 4.80 -2.54 11.92
C ASP A 9 4.39 -1.49 12.95
N ARG A 10 3.29 -0.75 12.70
CA ARG A 10 2.73 0.18 13.69
C ARG A 10 2.25 -0.58 14.92
N THR A 11 2.52 -0.05 16.10
CA THR A 11 2.19 -0.67 17.38
C THR A 11 1.34 0.26 18.24
N GLN A 12 0.73 -0.29 19.30
CA GLN A 12 0.05 0.53 20.30
C GLN A 12 1.00 1.56 20.96
N ALA A 13 2.27 1.21 21.16
CA ALA A 13 3.26 2.14 21.70
C ALA A 13 3.48 3.36 20.80
N ASP A 14 3.41 3.19 19.47
CA ASP A 14 3.51 4.29 18.52
C ASP A 14 2.30 5.23 18.64
N ILE A 15 1.10 4.69 18.89
CA ILE A 15 -0.12 5.47 19.12
C ILE A 15 -0.03 6.22 20.43
N ASP A 16 0.37 5.56 21.51
CA ASP A 16 0.47 6.18 22.82
C ASP A 16 1.49 7.33 22.79
N TYR A 17 2.61 7.12 22.10
CA TYR A 17 3.61 8.15 21.84
C TYR A 17 3.01 9.32 21.03
N ALA A 18 2.23 9.02 19.99
CA ALA A 18 1.62 10.04 19.15
C ALA A 18 0.59 10.88 19.93
N ILE A 19 -0.26 10.24 20.75
CA ILE A 19 -1.24 10.92 21.61
C ILE A 19 -0.53 11.84 22.61
N ALA A 20 0.54 11.35 23.25
CA ALA A 20 1.33 12.14 24.19
C ALA A 20 1.94 13.38 23.51
N LYS A 21 2.54 13.21 22.32
CA LYS A 21 3.12 14.31 21.54
C LYS A 21 2.09 15.32 21.06
N ILE A 22 0.95 14.86 20.53
CA ILE A 22 -0.15 15.74 20.12
C ILE A 22 -0.68 16.54 21.31
N THR A 23 -0.78 15.92 22.50
CA THR A 23 -1.23 16.59 23.72
C THR A 23 -0.23 17.66 24.17
N GLU A 24 1.07 17.34 24.13
CA GLU A 24 2.15 18.30 24.38
C GLU A 24 2.07 19.50 23.43
N TRP A 25 1.96 19.23 22.12
CA TRP A 25 1.85 20.27 21.09
C TRP A 25 0.63 21.15 21.28
N LYS A 26 -0.54 20.56 21.55
CA LYS A 26 -1.76 21.33 21.85
C LYS A 26 -1.55 22.24 23.06
N ARG A 27 -0.89 21.78 24.11
CA ARG A 27 -0.61 22.58 25.31
C ARG A 27 0.31 23.77 25.01
N LEU A 28 1.37 23.55 24.22
CA LEU A 28 2.31 24.60 23.82
C LEU A 28 1.65 25.63 22.90
N ILE A 29 0.85 25.18 21.93
CA ILE A 29 0.08 26.06 21.03
C ILE A 29 -0.88 26.95 21.83
N THR A 30 -1.61 26.39 22.80
CA THR A 30 -2.52 27.17 23.67
C THR A 30 -1.78 28.24 24.49
N ARG A 31 -0.49 28.07 24.75
CA ARG A 31 0.36 29.07 25.42
C ARG A 31 0.96 30.11 24.48
N GLY A 32 0.69 30.01 23.18
CA GLY A 32 1.27 30.88 22.15
C GLY A 32 2.71 30.52 21.76
N GLU A 33 3.20 29.35 22.15
CA GLU A 33 4.53 28.87 21.78
C GLU A 33 4.52 28.28 20.35
N ARG A 34 5.61 28.50 19.60
CA ARG A 34 5.78 27.87 18.29
C ARG A 34 6.18 26.42 18.48
N VAL A 35 5.40 25.52 17.90
CA VAL A 35 5.65 24.08 17.93
C VAL A 35 6.10 23.61 16.56
N ASN A 36 7.20 22.86 16.51
CA ASN A 36 7.60 22.15 15.32
C ASN A 36 6.89 20.78 15.29
N VAL A 37 5.90 20.64 14.41
CA VAL A 37 5.13 19.40 14.24
C VAL A 37 5.93 18.47 13.33
N ILE A 38 6.14 17.23 13.77
CA ILE A 38 6.77 16.17 13.00
C ILE A 38 5.74 15.10 12.63
N GLU A 39 6.03 14.31 11.59
CA GLU A 39 5.21 13.14 11.27
C GLU A 39 5.37 12.07 12.35
N LEU A 40 4.24 11.53 12.82
CA LEU A 40 4.22 10.54 13.89
C LEU A 40 3.77 9.20 13.29
N LYS A 41 4.57 8.15 13.49
CA LYS A 41 4.26 6.79 13.00
C LYS A 41 2.90 6.26 13.46
N GLY A 42 2.48 6.64 14.67
CA GLY A 42 1.19 6.27 15.26
C GLY A 42 -0.01 7.02 14.67
N CYS A 43 0.20 7.96 13.75
CA CYS A 43 -0.84 8.67 13.01
C CYS A 43 -0.86 8.20 11.55
N LEU A 44 -2.02 8.28 10.92
CA LEU A 44 -2.13 8.19 9.46
C LEU A 44 -1.86 9.57 8.88
N ASN A 45 -0.62 9.81 8.45
CA ASN A 45 -0.20 11.10 7.91
C ASN A 45 -0.47 11.18 6.40
N LEU A 46 -0.37 12.38 5.85
CA LEU A 46 -0.44 12.59 4.41
C LEU A 46 0.62 11.79 3.65
N SER A 47 1.82 11.68 4.20
CA SER A 47 2.91 10.87 3.62
C SER A 47 2.56 9.38 3.56
N ASP A 48 1.85 8.86 4.57
CA ASP A 48 1.37 7.48 4.59
C ASP A 48 0.32 7.24 3.49
N ILE A 49 -0.66 8.13 3.35
CA ILE A 49 -1.71 8.03 2.32
C ILE A 49 -1.10 8.13 0.91
N THR A 50 -0.19 9.09 0.71
CA THR A 50 0.53 9.28 -0.56
C THR A 50 1.34 8.03 -0.90
N ARG A 51 2.00 7.42 0.09
CA ARG A 51 2.73 6.16 -0.09
C ARG A 51 1.81 5.03 -0.52
N ILE A 52 0.66 4.87 0.13
CA ILE A 52 -0.32 3.83 -0.21
C ILE A 52 -0.82 4.01 -1.65
N GLU A 53 -1.22 5.22 -2.03
CA GLU A 53 -1.72 5.52 -3.38
C GLU A 53 -0.63 5.34 -4.46
N ASP A 54 0.60 5.80 -4.20
CA ASP A 54 1.74 5.61 -5.11
C ASP A 54 2.03 4.11 -5.33
N ASN A 55 1.95 3.30 -4.28
CA ASN A 55 2.17 1.85 -4.34
C ASN A 55 1.05 1.14 -5.10
N ILE A 56 -0.21 1.52 -4.87
CA ILE A 56 -1.36 1.02 -5.64
C ILE A 56 -1.17 1.32 -7.13
N LYS A 57 -0.80 2.56 -7.47
CA LYS A 57 -0.54 2.96 -8.86
C LYS A 57 0.63 2.19 -9.46
N TYR A 58 1.72 2.03 -8.72
CA TYR A 58 2.87 1.25 -9.15
C TYR A 58 2.47 -0.20 -9.50
N LEU A 59 1.71 -0.86 -8.61
CA LEU A 59 1.29 -2.24 -8.81
C LEU A 59 0.35 -2.38 -10.00
N SER A 60 -0.65 -1.50 -10.11
CA SER A 60 -1.56 -1.49 -11.25
C SER A 60 -0.83 -1.27 -12.57
N ASP A 61 0.10 -0.31 -12.64
CA ASP A 61 0.92 -0.06 -13.84
C ASP A 61 1.77 -1.29 -14.21
N THR A 62 2.34 -1.95 -13.21
CA THR A 62 3.16 -3.15 -13.41
C THR A 62 2.30 -4.31 -13.93
N LEU A 63 1.13 -4.54 -13.33
CA LEU A 63 0.19 -5.58 -13.74
C LEU A 63 -0.35 -5.33 -15.16
N ASN A 64 -0.73 -4.09 -15.47
CA ASN A 64 -1.18 -3.70 -16.80
C ASN A 64 -0.10 -3.94 -17.86
N ALA A 65 1.17 -3.61 -17.57
CA ALA A 65 2.30 -3.89 -18.46
C ALA A 65 2.52 -5.40 -18.71
N LEU A 66 2.10 -6.24 -17.77
CA LEU A 66 2.16 -7.71 -17.86
C LEU A 66 0.90 -8.33 -18.48
N GLY A 67 -0.09 -7.51 -18.86
CA GLY A 67 -1.36 -7.95 -19.46
C GLY A 67 -2.46 -8.28 -18.45
N TYR A 68 -2.24 -8.04 -17.16
CA TYR A 68 -3.26 -8.14 -16.12
C TYR A 68 -3.98 -6.79 -15.99
N ASN A 69 -5.14 -6.69 -16.64
CA ASN A 69 -5.91 -5.44 -16.66
C ASN A 69 -6.48 -5.13 -15.28
N SER A 70 -6.01 -4.04 -14.67
CA SER A 70 -6.53 -3.48 -13.42
C SER A 70 -6.98 -2.05 -13.66
N HIS A 71 -8.22 -1.74 -13.26
CA HIS A 71 -8.81 -0.42 -13.43
C HIS A 71 -8.88 0.28 -12.08
N ILE A 72 -7.85 1.06 -11.76
CA ILE A 72 -7.79 1.83 -10.52
C ILE A 72 -8.12 3.30 -10.74
N PHE A 73 -8.62 3.95 -9.69
CA PHE A 73 -8.80 5.40 -9.65
C PHE A 73 -7.72 6.03 -8.76
N TYR A 74 -6.73 6.67 -9.37
CA TYR A 74 -5.63 7.32 -8.67
C TYR A 74 -5.94 8.79 -8.36
N LYS A 75 -5.64 9.22 -7.13
CA LYS A 75 -5.76 10.62 -6.69
C LYS A 75 -4.42 11.11 -6.13
N THR A 76 -4.02 12.32 -6.53
CA THR A 76 -2.90 13.03 -5.91
C THR A 76 -3.41 13.88 -4.75
N TRP A 77 -2.68 13.88 -3.64
CA TRP A 77 -3.07 14.57 -2.42
C TRP A 77 -2.39 15.93 -2.29
N ALA A 78 -3.17 16.95 -1.94
CA ALA A 78 -2.66 18.25 -1.53
C ALA A 78 -2.27 18.25 -0.05
N ILE A 79 -1.41 19.19 0.37
CA ILE A 79 -0.88 19.27 1.74
C ILE A 79 -2.00 19.44 2.78
N ASP A 80 -3.10 20.08 2.39
CA ASP A 80 -4.29 20.35 3.19
C ASP A 80 -5.43 19.33 2.96
N GLY A 81 -5.22 18.36 2.07
CA GLY A 81 -6.24 17.38 1.71
C GLY A 81 -6.36 16.26 2.74
N LEU A 82 -7.35 16.35 3.62
CA LEU A 82 -7.74 15.22 4.47
C LEU A 82 -8.59 14.21 3.67
N PRO A 83 -8.36 12.89 3.82
CA PRO A 83 -9.19 11.88 3.19
C PRO A 83 -10.61 11.89 3.77
N ASP A 84 -11.60 11.85 2.89
CA ASP A 84 -12.97 11.57 3.29
C ASP A 84 -13.26 10.07 3.27
N ILE A 85 -14.49 9.69 3.66
CA ILE A 85 -14.89 8.28 3.67
C ILE A 85 -14.95 7.66 2.27
N ASN A 86 -15.21 8.46 1.23
CA ASN A 86 -15.26 7.99 -0.15
C ASN A 86 -13.84 7.74 -0.69
N ASP A 87 -12.87 8.56 -0.31
CA ASP A 87 -11.46 8.35 -0.59
C ASP A 87 -10.96 7.06 0.05
N VAL A 88 -11.29 6.80 1.31
CA VAL A 88 -10.94 5.54 1.98
C VAL A 88 -11.53 4.34 1.24
N ARG A 89 -12.82 4.40 0.88
CA ARG A 89 -13.47 3.35 0.08
C ARG A 89 -12.80 3.15 -1.28
N ARG A 90 -12.44 4.25 -1.98
CA ARG A 90 -11.73 4.18 -3.25
C ARG A 90 -10.39 3.45 -3.09
N ILE A 91 -9.60 3.81 -2.08
CA ILE A 91 -8.31 3.17 -1.80
C ILE A 91 -8.51 1.68 -1.58
N LEU A 92 -9.44 1.27 -0.72
CA LEU A 92 -9.72 -0.14 -0.43
C LEU A 92 -10.19 -0.89 -1.69
N ASN A 93 -11.09 -0.29 -2.47
CA ASN A 93 -11.57 -0.87 -3.73
C ASN A 93 -10.44 -1.02 -4.75
N ASN A 94 -9.53 -0.05 -4.87
CA ASN A 94 -8.38 -0.17 -5.76
C ASN A 94 -7.48 -1.37 -5.37
N VAL A 95 -7.30 -1.64 -4.07
CA VAL A 95 -6.54 -2.82 -3.63
C VAL A 95 -7.28 -4.11 -3.94
N LEU A 96 -8.61 -4.15 -3.75
CA LEU A 96 -9.43 -5.29 -4.16
C LEU A 96 -9.32 -5.56 -5.67
N GLU A 97 -9.41 -4.54 -6.51
CA GLU A 97 -9.22 -4.64 -7.97
C GLU A 97 -7.85 -5.20 -8.34
N ILE A 98 -6.79 -4.79 -7.65
CA ILE A 98 -5.45 -5.36 -7.86
C ILE A 98 -5.44 -6.85 -7.50
N ILE A 99 -6.06 -7.23 -6.38
CA ILE A 99 -6.14 -8.64 -5.97
C ILE A 99 -6.96 -9.47 -6.97
N GLU A 100 -8.11 -8.98 -7.41
CA GLU A 100 -8.98 -9.64 -8.37
C GLU A 100 -8.30 -9.80 -9.74
N SER A 101 -7.53 -8.79 -10.17
CA SER A 101 -6.79 -8.83 -11.43
C SER A 101 -5.62 -9.82 -11.43
N TYR A 102 -5.04 -10.11 -10.25
CA TYR A 102 -3.85 -10.95 -10.11
C TYR A 102 -4.11 -12.17 -9.22
N HIS A 103 -3.92 -12.01 -7.91
CA HIS A 103 -4.14 -13.05 -6.90
C HIS A 103 -3.99 -12.47 -5.48
N GLN A 104 -4.74 -13.03 -4.51
CA GLN A 104 -4.51 -12.77 -3.09
C GLN A 104 -3.46 -13.75 -2.54
N PRO A 105 -2.38 -13.29 -1.88
CA PRO A 105 -1.46 -14.18 -1.19
C PRO A 105 -2.15 -15.01 -0.09
N ASN A 106 -1.70 -16.23 0.19
CA ASN A 106 -2.31 -17.08 1.23
C ASN A 106 -1.96 -16.63 2.68
N ASP A 107 -0.81 -15.97 2.87
CA ASP A 107 -0.27 -15.59 4.18
C ASP A 107 -0.45 -14.10 4.51
N VAL A 108 -1.56 -13.50 4.04
CA VAL A 108 -1.90 -12.10 4.36
C VAL A 108 -3.22 -11.98 5.11
N PRO A 109 -3.34 -11.00 6.01
CA PRO A 109 -4.62 -10.66 6.60
C PRO A 109 -5.60 -10.24 5.50
N PHE A 110 -6.90 -10.42 5.76
CA PHE A 110 -7.93 -9.88 4.87
C PHE A 110 -7.80 -8.36 4.73
N ILE A 111 -8.20 -7.84 3.56
CA ILE A 111 -8.28 -6.39 3.37
C ILE A 111 -9.30 -5.85 4.39
N PRO A 112 -8.93 -4.82 5.16
CA PRO A 112 -9.83 -4.23 6.14
C PRO A 112 -10.96 -3.47 5.45
N ASN A 113 -12.11 -3.36 6.12
CA ASN A 113 -13.24 -2.56 5.63
C ASN A 113 -13.11 -1.06 5.97
N SER A 114 -12.06 -0.69 6.71
CA SER A 114 -11.82 0.68 7.18
C SER A 114 -10.31 0.93 7.32
N LEU A 115 -9.92 2.17 7.59
CA LEU A 115 -8.54 2.54 7.94
C LEU A 115 -8.52 3.29 9.29
N LEU A 116 -9.42 2.94 10.19
CA LEU A 116 -9.59 3.62 11.48
C LEU A 116 -8.60 3.14 12.54
N THR A 117 -8.13 1.89 12.42
CA THR A 117 -7.19 1.30 13.37
C THR A 117 -5.82 1.13 12.73
N TYR A 118 -4.76 1.12 13.55
CA TYR A 118 -3.42 0.87 13.04
C TYR A 118 -3.27 -0.55 12.48
N GLN A 119 -4.03 -1.52 13.00
CA GLN A 119 -4.09 -2.88 12.48
C GLN A 119 -4.65 -2.89 11.05
N ASP A 120 -5.65 -2.06 10.77
CA ASP A 120 -6.20 -1.94 9.42
C ASP A 120 -5.13 -1.40 8.46
N VAL A 121 -4.48 -0.29 8.81
CA VAL A 121 -3.44 0.31 7.97
C VAL A 121 -2.27 -0.66 7.76
N ASN A 122 -1.83 -1.35 8.82
CA ASN A 122 -0.78 -2.36 8.72
C ASN A 122 -1.21 -3.53 7.81
N SER A 123 -2.46 -3.99 7.92
CA SER A 123 -2.98 -5.07 7.08
C SER A 123 -3.01 -4.66 5.62
N LEU A 124 -3.44 -3.43 5.30
CA LEU A 124 -3.44 -2.89 3.94
C LEU A 124 -2.02 -2.80 3.37
N GLU A 125 -1.10 -2.16 4.10
CA GLU A 125 0.30 -1.98 3.66
C GLU A 125 1.03 -3.32 3.51
N LEU A 126 0.76 -4.29 4.39
CA LEU A 126 1.29 -5.65 4.29
C LEU A 126 0.76 -6.39 3.05
N ASN A 127 -0.54 -6.24 2.72
CA ASN A 127 -1.11 -6.80 1.51
C ASN A 127 -0.40 -6.26 0.26
N LEU A 128 -0.24 -4.93 0.15
CA LEU A 128 0.48 -4.31 -0.96
C LEU A 128 1.92 -4.82 -1.07
N PHE A 129 2.62 -4.93 0.06
CA PHE A 129 3.99 -5.46 0.10
C PHE A 129 4.06 -6.91 -0.41
N LYS A 130 3.14 -7.77 0.02
CA LYS A 130 3.12 -9.19 -0.38
C LYS A 130 2.73 -9.38 -1.85
N ILE A 131 1.78 -8.60 -2.35
CA ILE A 131 1.44 -8.58 -3.78
C ILE A 131 2.67 -8.17 -4.61
N LYS A 132 3.39 -7.13 -4.18
CA LYS A 132 4.64 -6.71 -4.82
C LYS A 132 5.67 -7.84 -4.86
N GLN A 133 5.88 -8.54 -3.74
CA GLN A 133 6.80 -9.68 -3.69
C GLN A 133 6.41 -10.78 -4.68
N MET A 134 5.13 -11.11 -4.79
CA MET A 134 4.65 -12.13 -5.73
C MET A 134 4.86 -11.72 -7.19
N ILE A 135 4.56 -10.48 -7.53
CA ILE A 135 4.78 -9.94 -8.88
C ILE A 135 6.28 -9.94 -9.20
N ASP A 136 7.13 -9.52 -8.27
CA ASP A 136 8.59 -9.54 -8.48
C ASP A 136 9.10 -10.96 -8.72
N LEU A 137 8.65 -11.94 -7.91
CA LEU A 137 9.02 -13.35 -8.09
C LEU A 137 8.53 -13.90 -9.43
N MET A 138 7.32 -13.52 -9.85
CA MET A 138 6.79 -13.88 -11.17
C MET A 138 7.66 -13.31 -12.29
N ILE A 139 8.01 -12.02 -12.23
CA ILE A 139 8.89 -11.38 -13.21
C ILE A 139 10.26 -12.06 -13.24
N MET A 140 10.83 -12.37 -12.07
CA MET A 140 12.11 -13.08 -11.96
C MET A 140 12.07 -14.50 -12.54
N SER A 141 10.89 -15.14 -12.53
CA SER A 141 10.68 -16.48 -13.11
C SER A 141 10.67 -16.48 -14.64
N PHE A 142 10.52 -15.31 -15.28
CA PHE A 142 10.46 -15.24 -16.73
C PHE A 142 11.77 -15.71 -17.38
N PRO A 143 11.70 -16.56 -18.40
CA PRO A 143 12.89 -17.01 -19.11
C PRO A 143 13.55 -15.82 -19.82
N LYS A 144 14.87 -15.70 -19.68
CA LYS A 144 15.65 -14.72 -20.45
C LYS A 144 15.54 -15.06 -21.95
N SER A 145 15.21 -14.06 -22.77
CA SER A 145 15.12 -14.19 -24.23
C SER A 145 16.36 -14.91 -24.79
N GLY A 146 16.14 -15.96 -25.59
CA GLY A 146 17.21 -16.81 -26.16
C GLY A 146 17.47 -18.15 -25.46
N LYS A 147 16.86 -18.43 -24.29
CA LYS A 147 16.91 -19.77 -23.65
C LYS A 147 15.78 -20.72 -24.05
N LEU A 148 14.79 -20.23 -24.78
CA LEU A 148 13.72 -21.06 -25.34
C LEU A 148 14.24 -21.71 -26.62
N THR A 149 14.79 -22.92 -26.50
CA THR A 149 15.13 -23.75 -27.66
C THR A 149 13.89 -24.53 -28.07
N SER A 150 13.65 -24.64 -29.39
CA SER A 150 12.45 -25.29 -29.98
C SER A 150 12.23 -26.77 -29.58
N ASN A 151 13.15 -27.38 -28.83
CA ASN A 151 13.09 -28.78 -28.36
C ASN A 151 13.20 -28.93 -26.83
N GLY A 152 13.19 -27.83 -26.06
CA GLY A 152 13.11 -27.92 -24.59
C GLY A 152 11.69 -28.24 -24.16
N LEU A 153 11.48 -29.39 -23.51
CA LEU A 153 10.19 -29.77 -22.93
C LEU A 153 9.82 -28.79 -21.79
N HIS A 154 9.10 -27.74 -22.14
CA HIS A 154 8.54 -26.79 -21.19
C HIS A 154 7.03 -26.96 -21.14
N ILE A 155 6.55 -27.64 -20.10
CA ILE A 155 5.12 -27.71 -19.80
C ILE A 155 4.74 -26.38 -19.17
N LEU A 156 4.07 -25.52 -19.94
CA LEU A 156 3.39 -24.37 -19.36
C LEU A 156 2.29 -24.90 -18.44
N PRO A 157 2.12 -24.35 -17.22
CA PRO A 157 0.99 -24.71 -16.38
C PRO A 157 -0.28 -24.17 -17.06
N MET A 158 -0.90 -25.00 -17.90
CA MET A 158 -2.21 -24.72 -18.44
C MET A 158 -3.22 -24.82 -17.30
N ARG A 159 -3.95 -23.72 -17.06
CA ARG A 159 -5.06 -23.69 -16.11
C ARG A 159 -6.04 -24.83 -16.47
N ARG A 160 -6.30 -25.70 -15.49
CA ARG A 160 -7.41 -26.66 -15.55
C ARG A 160 -8.73 -25.95 -15.30
#